data_AF-A0AAY4BMC3-F1
#
_entry.id   AF-A0AAY4BMC3-F1
#
_cell.length_a   1.000
_cell.length_b   1.000
_cell.length_c   1.000
_cell.angle_alpha   90.00
_cell.angle_beta   90.00
_cell.angle_gamma   90.00
#
_symmetry.space_group_name_H-M   'P 1'
#
loop_
_entity.id
_entity.type
_entity.pdbx_description
1 polymer ?
#
loop_
_entity_poly.entity_id
_entity_poly.type
_entity_poly.pdbx_seq_one_letter_code
_entity_poly.pdbx_strand_id
1 'polypeptide(L)'
;MEGVEKDCGALGWLFQALVNDMKYSYPVWEDFTAKATKLHSQLRTTVLAAAAFLDAFQKVADMATSTRGATRDIGSALTRMCMRHRSIEAKLRHLTNALMEKLIAPLHDKIEEWKKTSHFPQTHQDKEDHINHKNHAGYLHTKPEM
;
A
#
# COMPACT_ATOMS: atom_id res chain seq x y z
N MET A 1 44.19 15.46 6.20
CA MET A 1 43.42 14.30 6.72
C MET A 1 42.19 14.75 7.51
N GLU A 2 42.25 15.86 8.26
CA GLU A 2 41.11 16.39 9.05
C GLU A 2 39.85 16.76 8.25
N GLY A 3 39.96 17.16 6.99
CA GLY A 3 38.78 17.46 6.15
C GLY A 3 37.93 16.23 5.81
N VAL A 4 38.58 15.08 5.59
CA VAL A 4 37.93 13.83 5.17
C VAL A 4 37.15 13.20 6.34
N GLU A 5 37.65 13.29 7.57
CA GLU A 5 36.95 12.79 8.76
C GLU A 5 35.70 13.63 9.08
N LYS A 6 35.77 14.94 8.86
CA LYS A 6 34.65 15.88 9.07
C LYS A 6 33.54 15.67 8.04
N ASP A 7 33.91 15.43 6.78
CA ASP A 7 32.97 15.09 5.71
C ASP A 7 32.33 13.71 5.92
N CYS A 8 33.09 12.73 6.45
CA CYS A 8 32.58 11.40 6.79
C CYS A 8 31.55 11.46 7.94
N GLY A 9 31.78 12.31 8.94
CA GLY A 9 30.84 12.58 10.03
C GLY A 9 29.54 13.25 9.56
N ALA A 10 29.63 14.20 8.63
CA ALA A 10 28.46 14.84 8.03
C ALA A 10 27.62 13.85 7.20
N LEU A 11 28.28 12.97 6.44
CA LEU A 11 27.61 11.91 5.67
C LEU A 11 26.88 10.91 6.59
N GLY A 12 27.51 10.53 7.70
CA GLY A 12 26.92 9.64 8.70
C GLY A 12 25.66 10.23 9.35
N TRP A 13 25.68 11.51 9.70
CA TRP A 13 24.50 12.20 10.23
C TRP A 13 23.36 12.29 9.21
N LEU A 14 23.67 12.65 7.96
CA LEU A 14 22.68 12.69 6.87
C LEU A 14 22.02 11.31 6.65
N PHE A 15 22.81 10.25 6.67
CA PHE A 15 22.30 8.89 6.55
C PHE A 15 21.38 8.52 7.71
N GLN A 16 21.77 8.83 8.96
CA GLN A 16 20.94 8.59 10.14
C GLN A 16 19.64 9.40 10.11
N ALA A 17 19.69 10.68 9.71
CA ALA A 17 18.52 11.52 9.55
C ALA A 17 17.54 10.90 8.53
N LEU A 18 18.05 10.46 7.37
CA LEU A 18 17.25 9.82 6.33
C LEU A 18 16.60 8.50 6.81
N VAL A 19 17.35 7.67 7.53
CA VAL A 19 16.81 6.42 8.11
C VAL A 19 15.73 6.72 9.14
N ASN A 20 15.90 7.77 9.94
CA ASN A 20 14.94 8.17 10.96
C ASN A 20 13.65 8.69 10.34
N ASP A 21 13.74 9.55 9.32
CA ASP A 21 12.60 10.05 8.56
C ASP A 21 11.81 8.90 7.91
N MET A 22 12.53 7.90 7.36
CA MET A 22 11.90 6.70 6.81
C MET A 22 11.13 5.93 7.90
N LYS A 23 11.70 5.75 9.10
CA LYS A 23 11.03 5.07 10.22
C LYS A 23 9.77 5.82 10.68
N TYR A 24 9.83 7.14 10.79
CA TYR A 24 8.66 7.95 11.16
C TYR A 24 7.57 7.96 10.08
N SER A 25 7.91 7.65 8.83
CA SER A 25 6.92 7.55 7.76
C SER A 25 6.07 6.27 7.81
N TYR A 26 6.50 5.21 8.52
CA TYR A 26 5.80 3.92 8.51
C TYR A 26 4.33 3.99 8.93
N PRO A 27 3.96 4.64 10.05
CA PRO A 27 2.55 4.70 10.46
C PRO A 27 1.65 5.39 9.42
N VAL A 28 2.19 6.34 8.66
CA VAL A 28 1.46 7.05 7.60
C VAL A 28 1.20 6.12 6.42
N TRP A 29 2.21 5.37 5.99
CA TRP A 29 2.08 4.38 4.91
C TRP A 29 1.15 3.22 5.31
N GLU A 30 1.23 2.78 6.56
CA GLU A 30 0.34 1.74 7.10
C GLU A 30 -1.13 2.21 7.14
N ASP A 31 -1.41 3.41 7.65
CA ASP A 31 -2.78 3.93 7.66
C ASP A 31 -3.33 4.11 6.24
N PHE A 32 -2.52 4.68 5.33
CA PHE A 32 -2.90 4.80 3.92
C PHE A 32 -3.28 3.44 3.31
N THR A 33 -2.44 2.41 3.52
CA THR A 33 -2.68 1.10 2.94
C THR A 33 -3.89 0.40 3.60
N ALA A 34 -4.11 0.62 4.89
CA ALA A 34 -5.31 0.16 5.58
C ALA A 34 -6.59 0.82 5.02
N LYS A 35 -6.59 2.14 4.79
CA LYS A 35 -7.74 2.83 4.17
C LYS A 35 -7.96 2.38 2.72
N ALA A 36 -6.89 2.23 1.94
CA ALA A 36 -6.97 1.74 0.57
C ALA A 36 -7.56 0.32 0.51
N THR A 37 -7.16 -0.56 1.42
CA THR A 37 -7.72 -1.91 1.57
C THR A 37 -9.21 -1.88 1.91
N LYS A 38 -9.62 -1.00 2.82
CA LYS A 38 -11.04 -0.81 3.15
C LYS A 38 -11.85 -0.30 1.95
N LEU A 39 -11.33 0.69 1.22
CA LEU A 39 -11.93 1.19 0.00
C LEU A 39 -12.10 0.08 -1.04
N HIS A 40 -11.04 -0.69 -1.31
CA HIS A 40 -11.09 -1.84 -2.22
C HIS A 40 -12.20 -2.83 -1.84
N SER A 41 -12.33 -3.16 -0.56
CA SER A 41 -13.38 -4.07 -0.07
C SER A 41 -14.79 -3.53 -0.36
N GLN A 42 -15.03 -2.24 -0.10
CA GLN A 42 -16.32 -1.60 -0.38
C GLN A 42 -16.61 -1.53 -1.89
N LEU A 43 -15.59 -1.25 -2.71
CA LEU A 43 -15.72 -1.26 -4.17
C LEU A 43 -16.07 -2.66 -4.69
N ARG A 44 -15.45 -3.72 -4.17
CA ARG A 44 -15.82 -5.12 -4.50
C ARG A 44 -17.30 -5.39 -4.21
N THR A 45 -17.77 -5.03 -3.03
CA THR A 45 -19.18 -5.20 -2.65
C THR A 45 -20.10 -4.39 -3.58
N THR A 46 -19.72 -3.15 -3.89
CA THR A 46 -20.47 -2.28 -4.80
C THR A 46 -20.57 -2.86 -6.21
N VAL A 47 -19.47 -3.42 -6.74
CA VAL A 47 -19.43 -4.09 -8.04
C VAL A 47 -20.39 -5.28 -8.08
N LEU A 48 -20.44 -6.10 -7.01
CA LEU A 48 -21.38 -7.22 -6.92
C LEU A 48 -22.84 -6.75 -6.84
N ALA A 49 -23.11 -5.73 -6.03
CA ALA A 49 -24.45 -5.14 -5.91
C ALA A 49 -24.90 -4.51 -7.24
N ALA A 50 -24.01 -3.81 -7.94
CA ALA A 50 -24.27 -3.24 -9.25
C ALA A 50 -24.60 -4.32 -10.29
N ALA A 51 -23.85 -5.44 -10.31
CA ALA A 51 -24.13 -6.56 -11.21
C ALA A 51 -25.54 -7.14 -10.97
N ALA A 52 -25.89 -7.42 -9.70
CA ALA A 52 -27.21 -7.94 -9.34
C ALA A 52 -28.35 -6.96 -9.70
N PHE A 53 -28.13 -5.66 -9.48
CA PHE A 53 -29.04 -4.61 -9.91
C PHE A 53 -29.24 -4.62 -11.43
N LEU A 54 -28.16 -4.73 -12.21
CA LEU A 54 -28.25 -4.75 -13.68
C LEU A 54 -28.91 -6.02 -14.23
N ASP A 55 -28.81 -7.15 -13.52
CA ASP A 55 -29.56 -8.35 -13.87
C ASP A 55 -31.07 -8.15 -13.65
N ALA A 56 -31.47 -7.52 -12.54
CA ALA A 56 -32.87 -7.15 -12.31
C ALA A 56 -33.36 -6.09 -13.31
N PHE A 57 -32.52 -5.09 -13.62
CA PHE A 57 -32.78 -4.08 -14.64
C PHE A 57 -33.07 -4.74 -15.99
N GLN A 58 -32.22 -5.66 -16.42
CA GLN A 58 -32.38 -6.31 -17.72
C GLN A 58 -33.70 -7.09 -17.81
N LYS A 59 -34.13 -7.75 -16.74
CA LYS A 59 -35.46 -8.42 -16.70
C LYS A 59 -36.61 -7.46 -16.97
N VAL A 60 -36.54 -6.23 -16.44
CA VAL A 60 -37.54 -5.19 -16.72
C VAL A 60 -37.49 -4.76 -18.19
N ALA A 61 -36.29 -4.58 -18.74
CA ALA A 61 -36.10 -4.24 -20.15
C ALA A 61 -36.62 -5.34 -21.09
N ASP A 62 -36.36 -6.61 -20.78
CA ASP A 62 -36.81 -7.77 -21.55
C ASP A 62 -38.33 -7.91 -21.51
N MET A 63 -38.93 -7.74 -20.32
CA MET A 63 -40.38 -7.72 -20.16
C MET A 63 -41.01 -6.64 -21.05
N ALA A 64 -40.49 -5.41 -21.02
CA ALA A 64 -40.98 -4.33 -21.88
C ALA A 64 -40.78 -4.63 -23.37
N THR A 65 -39.66 -5.24 -23.76
CA THR A 65 -39.36 -5.61 -25.15
C THR A 65 -40.25 -6.73 -25.68
N SER A 66 -40.79 -7.57 -24.80
CA SER A 66 -41.74 -8.64 -25.16
C SER A 66 -43.16 -8.13 -25.52
N THR A 67 -43.45 -6.86 -25.26
CA THR A 67 -44.75 -6.23 -25.53
C THR A 67 -44.88 -5.72 -26.98
N ARG A 68 -46.07 -5.24 -27.36
CA ARG A 68 -46.35 -4.64 -28.69
C ARG A 68 -46.44 -3.11 -28.60
N GLY A 69 -46.16 -2.43 -29.72
CA GLY A 69 -46.29 -0.97 -29.83
C GLY A 69 -45.19 -0.21 -29.08
N ALA A 70 -45.50 1.00 -28.61
CA ALA A 70 -44.54 1.94 -28.01
C ALA A 70 -43.78 1.38 -26.79
N THR A 71 -44.39 0.47 -26.04
CA THR A 71 -43.74 -0.18 -24.89
C THR A 71 -42.53 -1.02 -25.29
N ARG A 72 -42.51 -1.58 -26.52
CA ARG A 72 -41.33 -2.27 -27.07
C ARG A 72 -40.15 -1.33 -27.31
N ASP A 73 -40.43 -0.12 -27.77
CA ASP A 73 -39.39 0.89 -28.03
C ASP A 73 -38.78 1.38 -26.71
N ILE A 74 -39.59 1.49 -25.65
CA ILE A 74 -39.13 1.73 -24.28
C ILE A 74 -38.22 0.59 -23.82
N GLY A 75 -38.63 -0.67 -23.98
CA GLY A 75 -37.81 -1.83 -23.64
C GLY A 75 -36.45 -1.82 -24.37
N SER A 76 -36.45 -1.48 -25.65
CA SER A 76 -35.22 -1.34 -26.44
C SER A 76 -34.31 -0.22 -25.93
N ALA A 77 -34.86 0.91 -25.49
CA ALA A 77 -34.10 1.99 -24.86
C ALA A 77 -33.53 1.57 -23.49
N LEU A 78 -34.32 0.86 -22.67
CA LEU A 78 -33.90 0.32 -21.39
C LEU A 78 -32.74 -0.68 -21.56
N THR A 79 -32.80 -1.58 -22.55
CA THR A 79 -31.71 -2.51 -22.86
C THR A 79 -30.43 -1.76 -23.22
N ARG A 80 -30.50 -0.70 -24.05
CA ARG A 80 -29.31 0.13 -24.36
C ARG A 80 -28.72 0.77 -23.10
N MET A 81 -29.57 1.28 -22.21
CA MET A 81 -29.13 1.87 -20.94
C MET A 81 -28.48 0.82 -20.02
N CYS A 82 -29.08 -0.37 -19.89
CA CYS A 82 -28.52 -1.49 -19.14
C CYS A 82 -27.13 -1.89 -19.66
N MET A 83 -26.98 -2.04 -20.98
CA MET A 83 -25.69 -2.36 -21.59
C MET A 83 -24.65 -1.27 -21.37
N ARG A 84 -25.05 0.01 -21.41
CA ARG A 84 -24.15 1.12 -21.08
C ARG A 84 -23.68 1.06 -19.62
N HIS A 85 -24.57 0.75 -18.69
CA HIS A 85 -24.21 0.58 -17.29
C HIS A 85 -23.33 -0.66 -17.05
N ARG A 86 -23.54 -1.78 -17.76
CA ARG A 86 -22.63 -2.93 -17.72
C ARG A 86 -21.21 -2.57 -18.13
N SER A 87 -21.04 -1.70 -19.13
CA SER A 87 -19.71 -1.19 -19.50
C SER A 87 -19.06 -0.38 -18.36
N ILE A 88 -19.82 0.41 -17.61
CA ILE A 88 -19.33 1.17 -16.46
C ILE A 88 -18.96 0.22 -15.31
N GLU A 89 -19.81 -0.76 -15.02
CA GLU A 89 -19.55 -1.80 -14.01
C GLU A 89 -18.26 -2.57 -14.31
N ALA A 90 -18.03 -2.96 -15.57
CA ALA A 90 -16.79 -3.61 -15.98
C ALA A 90 -15.54 -2.73 -15.75
N LYS A 91 -15.63 -1.42 -16.02
CA LYS A 91 -14.54 -0.47 -15.72
C LYS A 91 -14.31 -0.32 -14.21
N LEU A 92 -15.37 -0.27 -13.42
CA LEU A 92 -15.27 -0.22 -11.97
C LEU A 92 -14.63 -1.49 -11.39
N ARG A 93 -15.00 -2.65 -11.92
CA ARG A 93 -14.40 -3.94 -11.59
C ARG A 93 -12.91 -3.96 -11.91
N HIS A 94 -12.53 -3.49 -13.10
CA HIS A 94 -11.13 -3.37 -13.48
C HIS A 94 -10.34 -2.44 -12.56
N LEU A 95 -10.86 -1.25 -12.28
CA LEU A 95 -10.26 -0.30 -11.32
C LEU A 95 -10.08 -0.93 -9.94
N THR A 96 -11.10 -1.64 -9.46
CA THR A 96 -11.08 -2.32 -8.16
C THR A 96 -9.94 -3.35 -8.11
N ASN A 97 -9.83 -4.21 -9.12
CA ASN A 97 -8.75 -5.19 -9.18
C ASN A 97 -7.37 -4.53 -9.28
N ALA A 98 -7.23 -3.51 -10.14
CA ALA A 98 -5.99 -2.75 -10.30
C ALA A 98 -5.55 -2.07 -8.99
N LEU A 99 -6.50 -1.55 -8.20
CA LEU A 99 -6.22 -0.96 -6.88
C LEU A 99 -5.55 -1.98 -5.94
N MET A 100 -6.02 -3.22 -5.94
CA MET A 100 -5.41 -4.28 -5.14
C MET A 100 -4.04 -4.70 -5.70
N GLU A 101 -3.98 -5.05 -6.98
CA GLU A 101 -2.80 -5.68 -7.60
C GLU A 101 -1.65 -4.71 -7.87
N LYS A 102 -1.94 -3.44 -8.16
CA LYS A 102 -0.95 -2.46 -8.62
C LYS A 102 -0.60 -1.42 -7.57
N LEU A 103 -1.40 -1.29 -6.50
CA LEU A 103 -1.14 -0.34 -5.42
C LEU A 103 -1.03 -1.04 -4.06
N ILE A 104 -2.10 -1.69 -3.58
CA ILE A 104 -2.16 -2.18 -2.20
C ILE A 104 -1.14 -3.28 -1.94
N ALA A 105 -1.15 -4.36 -2.74
CA ALA A 105 -0.25 -5.49 -2.53
C ALA A 105 1.24 -5.10 -2.68
N PRO A 106 1.67 -4.41 -3.75
CA PRO A 106 3.06 -3.94 -3.86
C PRO A 106 3.49 -3.02 -2.71
N LEU A 107 2.58 -2.17 -2.22
CA LEU A 107 2.89 -1.24 -1.14
C LEU A 107 3.03 -1.96 0.21
N HIS A 108 2.19 -2.95 0.51
CA HIS A 108 2.37 -3.82 1.68
C HIS A 108 3.76 -4.49 1.67
N ASP A 109 4.14 -5.10 0.54
CA ASP A 109 5.42 -5.78 0.41
C ASP A 109 6.60 -4.81 0.63
N LYS A 110 6.50 -3.61 0.05
CA LYS A 110 7.54 -2.57 0.18
C LYS A 110 7.67 -2.04 1.59
N ILE A 111 6.57 -1.81 2.31
CA ILE A 111 6.60 -1.37 3.71
C ILE A 111 7.31 -2.42 4.58
N GLU A 112 7.01 -3.71 4.39
CA GLU A 112 7.67 -4.79 5.13
C GLU A 112 9.17 -4.92 4.79
N GLU A 113 9.55 -4.70 3.54
CA GLU A 113 10.95 -4.65 3.10
C GLU A 113 11.70 -3.46 3.74
N TRP A 114 11.10 -2.28 3.77
CA TRP A 114 11.70 -1.08 4.37
C TRP A 114 11.92 -1.26 5.87
N LYS A 115 10.93 -1.80 6.57
CA LYS A 115 11.07 -2.17 7.99
C LYS A 115 12.28 -3.07 8.18
N LYS A 116 12.41 -4.17 7.44
CA LYS A 116 13.56 -5.10 7.55
C LYS A 116 14.91 -4.42 7.31
N THR A 117 15.02 -3.64 6.23
CA THR A 117 16.26 -2.94 5.86
C THR A 117 16.66 -1.89 6.89
N SER A 118 15.69 -1.21 7.52
CA SER A 118 15.94 -0.18 8.56
C SER A 118 16.45 -0.72 9.90
N HIS A 119 16.43 -2.04 10.11
CA HIS A 119 17.05 -2.70 11.28
C HIS A 119 18.54 -3.03 11.05
N PHE A 120 18.99 -3.12 9.79
CA PHE A 120 20.39 -3.43 9.46
C PHE A 120 21.40 -2.39 9.99
N PRO A 121 21.12 -1.06 9.96
CA PRO A 121 22.01 -0.05 10.56
C PRO A 121 22.20 -0.22 12.07
N GLN A 122 21.16 -0.64 12.80
CA GLN A 122 21.24 -0.84 14.26
C GLN A 122 22.16 -2.01 14.62
N THR A 123 22.09 -3.12 13.87
CA THR A 123 22.96 -4.27 14.16
C THR A 123 24.45 -4.01 13.97
N HIS A 124 24.85 -3.00 13.20
CA HIS A 124 26.25 -2.61 13.08
C HIS A 124 26.67 -1.68 14.22
N GLN A 125 25.83 -0.70 14.57
CA GLN A 125 26.07 0.20 15.70
C GLN A 125 26.11 -0.55 17.04
N ASP A 126 25.11 -1.42 17.29
CA ASP A 126 25.01 -2.20 18.53
C ASP A 126 26.18 -3.19 18.67
N LYS A 127 26.71 -3.71 17.56
CA LYS A 127 27.90 -4.59 17.57
C LYS A 127 29.18 -3.80 17.85
N GLU A 128 29.36 -2.63 17.25
CA GLU A 128 30.50 -1.76 17.53
C GLU A 128 30.48 -1.27 18.99
N ASP A 129 29.32 -0.88 19.52
CA ASP A 129 29.15 -0.48 20.92
C ASP A 129 29.44 -1.66 21.87
N HIS A 130 28.99 -2.88 21.55
CA HIS A 130 29.32 -4.06 22.34
C HIS A 130 30.81 -4.42 22.31
N ILE A 131 31.48 -4.26 21.17
CA ILE A 131 32.92 -4.52 21.01
C ILE A 131 33.73 -3.47 21.77
N ASN A 132 33.39 -2.18 21.63
CA ASN A 132 34.05 -1.09 22.34
C ASN A 132 33.84 -1.18 23.85
N HIS A 133 32.64 -1.57 24.32
CA HIS A 133 32.38 -1.79 25.74
C HIS A 133 33.19 -2.97 26.30
N LYS A 134 33.30 -4.08 25.55
CA LYS A 134 34.15 -5.23 25.94
C LYS A 134 35.64 -4.86 25.98
N ASN A 135 36.11 -4.10 25.00
CA ASN A 135 37.51 -3.63 24.97
C ASN A 135 37.81 -2.70 26.15
N HIS A 136 36.91 -1.76 26.47
CA HIS A 136 37.08 -0.83 27.59
C HIS A 136 37.07 -1.56 28.96
N ALA A 137 36.20 -2.56 29.13
CA ALA A 137 36.19 -3.42 30.32
C ALA A 137 37.48 -4.25 30.45
N GLY A 138 38.06 -4.71 29.34
CA GLY A 138 39.35 -5.42 29.32
C GLY A 138 40.54 -4.55 29.76
N TYR A 139 40.57 -3.27 29.36
CA TYR A 139 41.63 -2.33 29.75
C TYR A 139 41.61 -1.96 31.25
N LEU A 140 40.43 -2.00 31.89
CA LEU A 140 40.29 -1.72 33.32
C LEU A 140 40.79 -2.88 34.20
N HIS A 141 40.81 -4.11 33.69
CA HIS A 141 41.28 -5.30 34.42
C HIS A 141 42.78 -5.60 34.27
N THR A 142 43.50 -4.86 33.42
CA THR A 142 44.94 -5.07 33.17
C THR A 142 45.83 -3.93 33.68
N LYS A 143 45.29 -2.93 34.39
CA LYS A 143 46.14 -1.93 35.05
C LYS A 143 46.81 -2.57 36.27
N PRO A 144 48.15 -2.73 36.30
CA PRO A 144 48.84 -3.11 37.52
C PRO A 144 48.71 -1.94 38.51
N GLU A 145 48.23 -2.21 39.71
CA GLU A 145 48.30 -1.27 40.81
C GLU A 145 49.78 -0.96 41.08
N MET A 146 50.18 0.29 40.82
CA MET A 146 51.43 0.88 41.30
C MET A 146 51.14 1.72 42.53
#